data_AF-A0A9W6PA12-F1
#
_entry.id   AF-A0A9W6PA12-F1
#
_cell.length_a   1.000
_cell.length_b   1.000
_cell.length_c   1.000
_cell.angle_alpha   90.00
_cell.angle_beta   90.00
_cell.angle_gamma   90.00
#
_symmetry.space_group_name_H-M   'P 1'
#
loop_
_entity.id
_entity.type
_entity.pdbx_description
1 polymer ?
#
loop_
_entity_poly.entity_id
_entity_poly.type
_entity_poly.pdbx_seq_one_letter_code
_entity_poly.pdbx_strand_id
1 'polypeptide(L)'
;MSANDQSTPEFKRSPNHFTDRITADGGEGWPAESGRYRLVASRACPWANRALIARRLLGLEDAISLAVVDPIQDDKGWRFTLDPDGRDPVLGIRYLSEAYLAREPGYTGGVSVPAVVDVPSGKLVTNDYPRIPVDLATEWTSLHRDGAPDLYPSESRTEIDALADDIFRDVNNGVYVCGFTRKQDTYERAHAALFDRLDALSERLENQRYLVGDSITVADISLFVTLVRFDAVYHGHFKCNRNKLTEMPVLWAYARDLFQTPGIGDTIDFDHIKRHYYVVHEQINPSRIVPAGPDLSGWAAPHGREALKGTPFGHGTPPGPPPESETAPAQF
;
A
#
# COMPACT_ATOMS: atom_id res chain seq x y z
N MET A 1 46.92 -13.05 -1.33
CA MET A 1 45.70 -13.82 -1.68
C MET A 1 44.51 -12.97 -1.31
N SER A 2 43.96 -12.31 -2.33
CA SER A 2 42.83 -11.39 -2.29
C SER A 2 41.52 -12.16 -2.42
N ALA A 3 40.60 -11.97 -1.48
CA ALA A 3 39.17 -12.24 -1.65
C ALA A 3 38.41 -11.65 -0.44
N ASN A 4 37.89 -10.44 -0.56
CA ASN A 4 36.66 -10.01 0.14
C ASN A 4 36.15 -8.62 -0.26
N ASP A 5 36.37 -8.19 -1.51
CA ASP A 5 35.55 -7.12 -2.07
C ASP A 5 34.48 -7.74 -2.97
N GLN A 6 33.42 -8.23 -2.33
CA GLN A 6 32.11 -8.31 -2.98
C GLN A 6 31.22 -7.31 -2.27
N SER A 7 31.36 -6.04 -2.63
CA SER A 7 30.38 -4.99 -2.38
C SER A 7 29.03 -5.40 -2.99
N THR A 8 28.32 -6.29 -2.29
CA THR A 8 26.92 -6.56 -2.60
C THR A 8 26.18 -5.23 -2.39
N PRO A 9 25.51 -4.70 -3.42
CA PRO A 9 24.84 -3.42 -3.29
C PRO A 9 23.80 -3.49 -2.17
N GLU A 10 23.78 -2.45 -1.34
CA GLU A 10 22.73 -2.23 -0.36
C GLU A 10 21.37 -2.24 -1.05
N PHE A 11 20.32 -2.74 -0.39
CA PHE A 11 18.98 -2.73 -0.97
C PHE A 11 18.60 -1.29 -1.32
N LYS A 12 18.56 -0.99 -2.63
CA LYS A 12 18.17 0.30 -3.16
C LYS A 12 16.98 0.09 -4.09
N ARG A 13 15.86 0.73 -3.76
CA ARG A 13 14.66 0.72 -4.59
C ARG A 13 14.95 1.47 -5.90
N SER A 14 14.57 0.89 -7.03
CA SER A 14 14.62 1.55 -8.32
C SER A 14 13.69 2.77 -8.35
N PRO A 15 14.07 3.87 -9.00
CA PRO A 15 13.16 5.00 -9.21
C PRO A 15 11.98 4.59 -10.11
N ASN A 16 10.86 5.32 -10.01
CA ASN A 16 9.70 5.13 -10.88
C ASN A 16 10.04 5.59 -12.31
N HIS A 17 9.69 4.78 -13.31
CA HIS A 17 9.97 5.07 -14.74
C HIS A 17 8.77 5.68 -15.46
N PHE A 18 7.56 5.17 -15.19
CA PHE A 18 6.33 5.68 -15.77
C PHE A 18 5.65 6.61 -14.75
N THR A 19 5.97 7.90 -14.85
CA THR A 19 5.54 8.93 -13.90
C THR A 19 4.51 9.89 -14.48
N ASP A 20 3.87 9.53 -15.60
CA ASP A 20 2.81 10.35 -16.17
C ASP A 20 1.70 10.56 -15.12
N ARG A 21 1.04 11.71 -15.15
CA ARG A 21 -0.07 12.04 -14.24
C ARG A 21 -1.41 11.99 -14.96
N ILE A 22 -2.42 11.53 -14.23
CA ILE A 22 -3.83 11.61 -14.64
C ILE A 22 -4.42 12.82 -13.94
N THR A 23 -4.63 13.90 -14.68
CA THR A 23 -5.01 15.22 -14.13
C THR A 23 -6.39 15.64 -14.60
N ALA A 24 -7.05 16.53 -13.86
CA ALA A 24 -8.38 17.02 -14.24
C ALA A 24 -8.39 17.73 -15.61
N ASP A 25 -7.30 18.42 -15.94
CA ASP A 25 -7.13 19.15 -17.21
C ASP A 25 -6.55 18.29 -18.35
N GLY A 26 -6.10 17.06 -18.05
CA GLY A 26 -5.49 16.16 -19.02
C GLY A 26 -4.17 16.65 -19.61
N GLY A 27 -3.39 17.46 -18.88
CA GLY A 27 -2.18 18.11 -19.37
C GLY A 27 -1.13 17.20 -20.05
N GLU A 28 -1.03 15.93 -19.63
CA GLU A 28 -0.13 14.93 -20.22
C GLU A 28 -0.83 13.97 -21.20
N GLY A 29 -2.05 14.29 -21.63
CA GLY A 29 -2.88 13.45 -22.50
C GLY A 29 -3.75 12.44 -21.74
N TRP A 30 -3.74 12.50 -20.40
CA TRP A 30 -4.46 11.61 -19.51
C TRP A 30 -5.44 12.38 -18.61
N PRO A 31 -6.64 12.77 -19.12
CA PRO A 31 -7.65 13.43 -18.32
C PRO A 31 -8.30 12.47 -17.32
N ALA A 32 -8.58 12.90 -16.09
CA ALA A 32 -9.35 12.13 -15.10
C ALA A 32 -10.80 11.90 -15.56
N GLU A 33 -11.02 10.83 -16.31
CA GLU A 33 -12.28 10.48 -16.96
C GLU A 33 -12.84 9.15 -16.41
N SER A 34 -14.10 9.18 -15.99
CA SER A 34 -14.80 8.00 -15.47
C SER A 34 -14.87 6.87 -16.52
N GLY A 35 -14.55 5.65 -16.10
CA GLY A 35 -14.59 4.45 -16.94
C GLY A 35 -13.41 4.26 -17.89
N ARG A 36 -12.49 5.23 -17.99
CA ARG A 36 -11.35 5.15 -18.92
C ARG A 36 -10.17 4.31 -18.40
N TYR A 37 -9.95 4.34 -17.09
CA TYR A 37 -8.76 3.74 -16.48
C TYR A 37 -9.09 2.48 -15.69
N ARG A 38 -8.05 1.65 -15.54
CA ARG A 38 -8.06 0.48 -14.68
C ARG A 38 -6.87 0.52 -13.74
N LEU A 39 -7.15 0.55 -12.44
CA LEU A 39 -6.15 0.36 -11.40
C LEU A 39 -5.83 -1.13 -11.30
N VAL A 40 -4.58 -1.51 -11.51
CA VAL A 40 -4.06 -2.85 -11.26
C VAL A 40 -3.35 -2.85 -9.92
N ALA A 41 -3.79 -3.70 -9.01
CA ALA A 41 -3.29 -3.78 -7.65
C ALA A 41 -3.09 -5.23 -7.19
N SER A 42 -2.16 -5.43 -6.26
CA SER A 42 -2.11 -6.66 -5.44
C SER A 42 -2.54 -6.31 -4.02
N ARG A 43 -3.47 -7.09 -3.45
CA ARG A 43 -3.84 -6.99 -2.03
C ARG A 43 -2.65 -7.23 -1.09
N ALA A 44 -1.61 -7.93 -1.57
CA ALA A 44 -0.41 -8.17 -0.79
C ALA A 44 0.51 -6.95 -0.68
N CYS A 45 0.58 -6.13 -1.73
CA CYS A 45 1.56 -5.05 -1.84
C CYS A 45 1.12 -3.81 -1.04
N PRO A 46 1.89 -3.32 -0.05
CA PRO A 46 1.50 -2.15 0.74
C PRO A 46 1.37 -0.89 -0.10
N TRP A 47 2.19 -0.72 -1.15
CA TRP A 47 2.12 0.44 -2.05
C TRP A 47 0.80 0.48 -2.82
N ALA A 48 0.35 -0.68 -3.32
CA ALA A 48 -0.92 -0.78 -4.04
C ALA A 48 -2.11 -0.62 -3.10
N ASN A 49 -1.99 -1.10 -1.87
CA ASN A 49 -3.02 -0.96 -0.85
C ASN A 49 -3.31 0.50 -0.50
N ARG A 50 -2.36 1.43 -0.66
CA ARG A 50 -2.61 2.87 -0.50
C ARG A 50 -3.61 3.39 -1.53
N ALA A 51 -3.40 3.02 -2.79
CA ALA A 51 -4.30 3.39 -3.88
C ALA A 51 -5.67 2.75 -3.71
N LEU A 52 -5.74 1.49 -3.23
CA LEU A 52 -7.00 0.82 -2.91
C LEU A 52 -7.78 1.57 -1.83
N ILE A 53 -7.13 1.90 -0.71
CA ILE A 53 -7.77 2.64 0.40
C ILE A 53 -8.22 4.03 -0.07
N ALA A 54 -7.36 4.78 -0.77
CA ALA A 54 -7.74 6.10 -1.28
C ALA A 54 -8.94 6.02 -2.24
N ARG A 55 -8.89 5.12 -3.25
CA ARG A 55 -10.01 4.88 -4.18
C ARG A 55 -11.32 4.58 -3.44
N ARG A 56 -11.25 3.73 -2.42
CA ARG A 56 -12.37 3.28 -1.61
C ARG A 56 -12.96 4.38 -0.73
N LEU A 57 -12.13 5.15 -0.04
CA LEU A 57 -12.58 6.26 0.82
C LEU A 57 -13.25 7.38 -0.01
N LEU A 58 -12.73 7.62 -1.21
CA LEU A 58 -13.20 8.67 -2.13
C LEU A 58 -14.40 8.25 -2.99
N GLY A 59 -14.82 6.98 -2.94
CA GLY A 59 -15.98 6.51 -3.71
C GLY A 59 -15.73 6.38 -5.21
N LEU A 60 -14.49 6.07 -5.62
CA LEU A 60 -14.07 6.04 -7.01
C LEU A 60 -14.26 4.66 -7.66
N GLU A 61 -15.02 3.76 -7.04
CA GLU A 61 -15.17 2.38 -7.51
C GLU A 61 -15.72 2.29 -8.94
N ASP A 62 -16.72 3.13 -9.26
CA ASP A 62 -17.34 3.21 -10.59
C ASP A 62 -16.48 4.01 -11.59
N ALA A 63 -15.66 4.95 -11.10
CA ALA A 63 -14.88 5.86 -11.93
C ALA A 63 -13.59 5.22 -12.47
N ILE A 64 -12.91 4.41 -11.65
CA ILE A 64 -11.71 3.67 -12.03
C ILE A 64 -11.88 2.20 -11.66
N SER A 65 -11.94 1.34 -12.68
CA SER A 65 -12.14 -0.09 -12.45
C SER A 65 -10.90 -0.73 -11.79
N LEU A 66 -11.08 -1.85 -11.09
CA LEU A 66 -10.02 -2.55 -10.37
C LEU A 66 -9.70 -3.91 -10.99
N ALA A 67 -8.40 -4.19 -11.18
CA ALA A 67 -7.84 -5.51 -11.43
C ALA A 67 -7.01 -5.98 -10.23
N VAL A 68 -7.24 -7.21 -9.77
CA VAL A 68 -6.47 -7.80 -8.66
C VAL A 68 -5.58 -8.92 -9.18
N VAL A 69 -4.27 -8.75 -9.05
CA VAL A 69 -3.29 -9.78 -9.47
C VAL A 69 -3.12 -10.87 -8.39
N ASP A 70 -2.66 -12.05 -8.82
CA ASP A 70 -2.27 -13.17 -7.96
C ASP A 70 -1.26 -12.72 -6.88
N PRO A 71 -1.42 -13.13 -5.61
CA PRO A 71 -0.40 -12.90 -4.60
C PRO A 71 0.95 -13.53 -4.93
N ILE A 72 0.99 -14.60 -5.73
CA ILE A 72 2.23 -15.27 -6.14
C ILE A 72 2.67 -14.73 -7.50
N GLN A 73 3.86 -14.12 -7.52
CA GLN A 73 4.57 -13.75 -8.75
C GLN A 73 5.42 -14.93 -9.23
N ASP A 74 5.55 -15.07 -10.54
CA ASP A 74 6.54 -15.93 -11.18
C ASP A 74 7.58 -15.08 -11.94
N ASP A 75 8.43 -15.70 -12.74
CA ASP A 75 9.52 -15.03 -13.48
C ASP A 75 9.01 -13.90 -14.43
N LYS A 76 7.73 -13.89 -14.78
CA LYS A 76 7.09 -12.86 -15.62
C LYS A 76 6.37 -11.77 -14.80
N GLY A 77 6.46 -11.84 -13.47
CA GLY A 77 5.93 -10.88 -12.52
C GLY A 77 4.46 -11.12 -12.14
N TRP A 78 3.70 -10.02 -12.06
CA TRP A 78 2.30 -10.04 -11.65
C TRP A 78 1.38 -10.63 -12.72
N ARG A 79 0.49 -11.54 -12.32
CA ARG A 79 -0.36 -12.34 -13.21
C ARG A 79 -1.83 -12.33 -12.79
N PHE A 80 -2.72 -12.59 -13.73
CA PHE A 80 -4.18 -12.57 -13.54
C PHE A 80 -4.80 -13.98 -13.46
N THR A 81 -4.17 -14.88 -12.69
CA THR A 81 -4.62 -16.28 -12.52
C THR A 81 -5.84 -16.44 -11.62
N LEU A 82 -6.26 -15.38 -10.93
CA LEU A 82 -7.46 -15.37 -10.09
C LEU A 82 -8.75 -15.23 -10.91
N ASP A 83 -8.62 -14.78 -12.15
CA ASP A 83 -9.72 -14.54 -13.07
C ASP A 83 -9.94 -15.72 -14.05
N PRO A 84 -11.14 -15.83 -14.67
CA PRO A 84 -11.40 -16.82 -15.71
C PRO A 84 -10.33 -16.84 -16.80
N ASP A 85 -9.97 -18.05 -17.24
CA ASP A 85 -8.92 -18.30 -18.24
C ASP A 85 -7.52 -17.75 -17.88
N GLY A 86 -7.31 -17.26 -16.65
CA GLY A 86 -6.08 -16.64 -16.20
C GLY A 86 -5.76 -15.34 -16.94
N ARG A 87 -6.77 -14.47 -17.11
CA ARG A 87 -6.68 -13.18 -17.80
C ARG A 87 -7.51 -12.12 -17.08
N ASP A 88 -7.00 -10.89 -17.05
CA ASP A 88 -7.81 -9.76 -16.62
C ASP A 88 -9.02 -9.60 -17.56
N PRO A 89 -10.26 -9.53 -17.04
CA PRO A 89 -11.47 -9.54 -17.88
C PRO A 89 -11.67 -8.29 -18.72
N VAL A 90 -10.98 -7.18 -18.41
CA VAL A 90 -11.11 -5.90 -19.12
C VAL A 90 -9.95 -5.69 -20.10
N LEU A 91 -8.72 -5.89 -19.64
CA LEU A 91 -7.50 -5.70 -20.44
C LEU A 91 -7.19 -6.92 -21.31
N GLY A 92 -7.73 -8.09 -20.98
CA GLY A 92 -7.48 -9.34 -21.70
C GLY A 92 -6.05 -9.89 -21.55
N ILE A 93 -5.21 -9.29 -20.72
CA ILE A 93 -3.80 -9.67 -20.51
C ILE A 93 -3.65 -10.77 -19.45
N ARG A 94 -2.61 -11.61 -19.58
CA ARG A 94 -2.26 -12.65 -18.60
C ARG A 94 -1.30 -12.12 -17.53
N TYR A 95 -0.43 -11.19 -17.94
CA TYR A 95 0.59 -10.59 -17.09
C TYR A 95 0.56 -9.07 -17.21
N LEU A 96 0.80 -8.37 -16.10
CA LEU A 96 0.88 -6.90 -16.10
C LEU A 96 2.02 -6.38 -17.00
N SER A 97 3.07 -7.18 -17.22
CA SER A 97 4.17 -6.86 -18.12
C SER A 97 3.70 -6.59 -19.56
N GLU A 98 2.57 -7.15 -19.99
CA GLU A 98 1.99 -6.88 -21.32
C GLU A 98 1.58 -5.41 -21.46
N ALA A 99 1.01 -4.78 -20.42
CA ALA A 99 0.65 -3.35 -20.45
C ALA A 99 1.88 -2.44 -20.43
N TYR A 100 2.94 -2.86 -19.75
CA TYR A 100 4.24 -2.17 -19.75
C TYR A 100 4.89 -2.22 -21.15
N LEU A 101 4.91 -3.40 -21.78
CA LEU A 101 5.44 -3.58 -23.14
C LEU A 101 4.59 -2.89 -24.20
N ALA A 102 3.26 -2.78 -24.00
CA ALA A 102 2.38 -2.01 -24.85
C ALA A 102 2.66 -0.50 -24.77
N ARG A 103 3.06 0.00 -23.60
CA ARG A 103 3.49 1.40 -23.41
C ARG A 103 4.87 1.64 -24.02
N GLU A 104 5.84 0.79 -23.73
CA GLU A 104 7.23 0.92 -24.19
C GLU A 104 7.77 -0.44 -24.68
N PRO A 105 7.79 -0.69 -26.01
CA PRO A 105 8.31 -1.93 -26.57
C PRO A 105 9.78 -2.15 -26.18
N GLY A 106 10.05 -3.30 -25.57
CA GLY A 106 11.40 -3.64 -25.11
C GLY A 106 11.76 -3.15 -23.71
N TYR A 107 10.79 -2.65 -22.93
CA TYR A 107 11.00 -2.31 -21.52
C TYR A 107 11.58 -3.50 -20.74
N THR A 108 12.72 -3.28 -20.07
CA THR A 108 13.45 -4.30 -19.27
C THR A 108 13.46 -3.99 -17.77
N GLY A 109 12.80 -2.92 -17.35
CA GLY A 109 12.73 -2.54 -15.95
C GLY A 109 11.73 -3.37 -15.14
N GLY A 110 11.58 -3.02 -13.86
CA GLY A 110 10.68 -3.73 -12.94
C GLY A 110 9.20 -3.46 -13.25
N VAL A 111 8.40 -4.53 -13.25
CA VAL A 111 6.93 -4.46 -13.38
C VAL A 111 6.32 -4.43 -11.99
N SER A 112 5.68 -3.32 -11.61
CA SER A 112 5.21 -3.09 -10.25
C SER A 112 3.70 -2.82 -10.18
N VAL A 113 3.15 -3.05 -8.99
CA VAL A 113 1.83 -2.54 -8.60
C VAL A 113 2.00 -1.53 -7.46
N PRO A 114 1.15 -0.49 -7.35
CA PRO A 114 0.02 -0.20 -8.22
C PRO A 114 0.46 0.26 -9.61
N ALA A 115 -0.41 0.02 -10.59
CA ALA A 115 -0.26 0.48 -11.96
C ALA A 115 -1.63 0.98 -12.45
N VAL A 116 -1.67 2.11 -13.14
CA VAL A 116 -2.88 2.59 -13.81
C VAL A 116 -2.72 2.39 -15.31
N VAL A 117 -3.65 1.64 -15.90
CA VAL A 117 -3.66 1.29 -17.32
C VAL A 117 -4.81 2.03 -17.99
N ASP A 118 -4.54 2.67 -19.12
CA ASP A 118 -5.56 3.23 -20.00
C ASP A 118 -6.25 2.07 -20.75
N VAL A 119 -7.52 1.83 -20.46
CA VAL A 119 -8.26 0.67 -20.99
C VAL A 119 -8.35 0.70 -22.51
N PRO A 120 -8.68 1.82 -23.17
CA PRO A 120 -8.80 1.85 -24.63
C PRO A 120 -7.51 1.47 -25.37
N SER A 121 -6.35 1.90 -24.87
CA SER A 121 -5.07 1.61 -25.52
C SER A 121 -4.36 0.37 -24.96
N GLY A 122 -4.74 -0.12 -23.79
CA GLY A 122 -4.06 -1.19 -23.06
C GLY A 122 -2.67 -0.78 -22.52
N LYS A 123 -2.32 0.51 -22.58
CA LYS A 123 -1.00 1.01 -22.19
C LYS A 123 -0.97 1.40 -20.73
N LEU A 124 0.12 1.06 -20.06
CA LEU A 124 0.44 1.64 -18.76
C LEU A 124 0.54 3.17 -18.88
N VAL A 125 -0.16 3.88 -17.99
CA VAL A 125 -0.05 5.33 -17.81
C VAL A 125 1.01 5.61 -16.76
N THR A 126 0.80 5.10 -15.55
CA THR A 126 1.67 5.41 -14.41
C THR A 126 1.76 4.27 -13.42
N ASN A 127 2.94 4.13 -12.81
CA ASN A 127 3.18 3.29 -11.63
C ASN A 127 3.79 4.09 -10.47
N ASP A 128 3.61 5.42 -10.50
CA ASP A 128 4.13 6.33 -9.48
C ASP A 128 3.31 6.26 -8.18
N TYR A 129 3.55 5.19 -7.41
CA TYR A 129 2.77 4.83 -6.23
C TYR A 129 2.67 5.90 -5.12
N PRO A 130 3.62 6.83 -4.91
CA PRO A 130 3.41 7.94 -3.97
C PRO A 130 2.40 8.95 -4.50
N ARG A 131 2.37 9.18 -5.82
CA ARG A 131 1.48 10.15 -6.45
C ARG A 131 0.07 9.63 -6.68
N ILE A 132 -0.11 8.36 -7.03
CA ILE A 132 -1.44 7.80 -7.34
C ILE A 132 -2.49 8.13 -6.26
N PRO A 133 -2.27 7.86 -4.95
CA PRO A 133 -3.27 8.18 -3.93
C PRO A 133 -3.55 9.69 -3.79
N VAL A 134 -2.53 10.53 -4.01
CA VAL A 134 -2.65 12.00 -3.96
C VAL A 134 -3.44 12.50 -5.16
N ASP A 135 -3.13 12.04 -6.37
CA ASP A 135 -3.84 12.43 -7.59
C ASP A 135 -5.30 11.96 -7.53
N LEU A 136 -5.59 10.76 -6.99
CA LEU A 136 -6.98 10.36 -6.71
C LEU A 136 -7.68 11.35 -5.77
N ALA A 137 -6.99 11.89 -4.77
CA ALA A 137 -7.55 12.85 -3.83
C ALA A 137 -7.70 14.28 -4.41
N THR A 138 -6.86 14.69 -5.37
CA THR A 138 -6.83 16.08 -5.85
C THR A 138 -7.30 16.28 -7.29
N GLU A 139 -7.00 15.35 -8.19
CA GLU A 139 -7.29 15.45 -9.62
C GLU A 139 -8.64 14.82 -10.00
N TRP A 140 -9.12 13.87 -9.19
CA TRP A 140 -10.38 13.14 -9.44
C TRP A 140 -11.57 13.69 -8.63
N THR A 141 -11.44 14.89 -8.09
CA THR A 141 -12.42 15.50 -7.16
C THR A 141 -13.82 15.62 -7.73
N SER A 142 -13.97 15.83 -9.04
CA SER A 142 -15.28 15.87 -9.72
C SER A 142 -15.99 14.51 -9.80
N LEU A 143 -15.28 13.41 -9.50
CA LEU A 143 -15.76 12.04 -9.55
C LEU A 143 -15.90 11.42 -8.15
N HIS A 144 -15.57 12.16 -7.09
CA HIS A 144 -15.72 11.68 -5.72
C HIS A 144 -17.20 11.51 -5.37
N ARG A 145 -17.48 10.55 -4.49
CA ARG A 145 -18.81 10.44 -3.87
C ARG A 145 -19.11 11.64 -2.98
N ASP A 146 -20.40 11.90 -2.77
CA ASP A 146 -20.84 12.82 -1.72
C ASP A 146 -20.32 12.37 -0.35
N GLY A 147 -19.77 13.33 0.40
CA GLY A 147 -19.18 13.10 1.71
C GLY A 147 -17.82 12.38 1.68
N ALA A 148 -17.13 12.32 0.53
CA ALA A 148 -15.72 11.90 0.50
C ALA A 148 -14.87 12.82 1.40
N PRO A 149 -13.93 12.26 2.19
CA PRO A 149 -13.03 13.06 3.01
C PRO A 149 -11.95 13.76 2.15
N ASP A 150 -11.46 14.90 2.61
CA ASP A 150 -10.25 15.50 2.05
C ASP A 150 -9.02 14.78 2.63
N LEU A 151 -8.44 13.87 1.85
CA LEU A 151 -7.27 13.09 2.26
C LEU A 151 -5.95 13.88 2.15
N TYR A 152 -5.95 15.04 1.47
CA TYR A 152 -4.74 15.82 1.21
C TYR A 152 -5.02 17.35 1.23
N PRO A 153 -5.52 17.86 2.38
CA PRO A 153 -5.99 19.23 2.52
C PRO A 153 -4.85 20.23 2.35
N SER A 154 -5.15 21.33 1.66
CA SER A 154 -4.16 22.31 1.19
C SER A 154 -3.31 22.91 2.31
N GLU A 155 -3.92 23.17 3.46
CA GLU A 155 -3.32 23.78 4.64
C GLU A 155 -2.35 22.87 5.39
N SER A 156 -2.45 21.55 5.18
CA SER A 156 -1.64 20.56 5.88
C SER A 156 -0.65 19.81 4.98
N ARG A 157 -0.61 20.10 3.67
CA ARG A 157 0.26 19.39 2.71
C ARG A 157 1.73 19.36 3.13
N THR A 158 2.27 20.48 3.58
CA THR A 158 3.67 20.55 4.05
C THR A 158 3.95 19.60 5.22
N GLU A 159 3.02 19.51 6.18
CA GLU A 159 3.17 18.61 7.33
C GLU A 159 2.97 17.14 6.92
N ILE A 160 1.98 16.87 6.06
CA ILE A 160 1.72 15.54 5.49
C ILE A 160 2.94 15.03 4.73
N ASP A 161 3.52 15.85 3.85
CA ASP A 161 4.66 15.48 3.01
C ASP A 161 5.90 15.21 3.85
N ALA A 162 6.22 16.09 4.81
CA ALA A 162 7.37 15.90 5.70
C ALA A 162 7.24 14.61 6.52
N LEU A 163 6.04 14.33 7.04
CA LEU A 163 5.78 13.12 7.81
C LEU A 163 5.77 11.86 6.93
N ALA A 164 5.24 11.95 5.71
CA ALA A 164 5.23 10.86 4.74
C ALA A 164 6.65 10.48 4.31
N ASP A 165 7.56 11.46 4.15
CA ASP A 165 8.98 11.22 3.84
C ASP A 165 9.68 10.46 4.98
N ASP A 166 9.45 10.87 6.22
CA ASP A 166 9.97 10.21 7.41
C ASP A 166 9.44 8.77 7.56
N ILE A 167 8.12 8.60 7.42
CA ILE A 167 7.47 7.28 7.45
C ILE A 167 7.96 6.41 6.30
N PHE A 168 8.14 6.96 5.10
CA PHE A 168 8.66 6.21 3.96
C PHE A 168 10.07 5.70 4.24
N ARG A 169 10.98 6.58 4.63
CA ARG A 169 12.40 6.27 4.83
C ARG A 169 12.59 5.25 5.95
N ASP A 170 12.04 5.54 7.13
CA ASP A 170 12.38 4.82 8.35
C ASP A 170 11.44 3.63 8.60
N VAL A 171 10.19 3.67 8.10
CA VAL A 171 9.17 2.63 8.38
C VAL A 171 8.82 1.82 7.14
N ASN A 172 8.23 2.45 6.11
CA ASN A 172 7.70 1.69 4.97
C ASN A 172 8.79 1.02 4.16
N ASN A 173 9.90 1.72 3.91
CA ASN A 173 11.08 1.15 3.27
C ASN A 173 12.04 0.52 4.29
N GLY A 174 12.06 1.02 5.55
CA GLY A 174 12.91 0.48 6.61
C GLY A 174 12.72 -1.02 6.87
N VAL A 175 11.47 -1.51 6.88
CA VAL A 175 11.21 -2.96 7.01
C VAL A 175 11.76 -3.77 5.83
N TYR A 176 11.76 -3.21 4.61
CA TYR A 176 12.37 -3.84 3.43
C TYR A 176 13.89 -3.88 3.54
N VAL A 177 14.52 -2.79 4.02
CA VAL A 177 15.97 -2.76 4.27
C VAL A 177 16.37 -3.84 5.28
N CYS A 178 15.60 -3.98 6.38
CA CYS A 178 15.81 -5.06 7.36
C CYS A 178 15.69 -6.46 6.73
N GLY A 179 14.66 -6.68 5.91
CA GLY A 179 14.38 -7.99 5.33
C GLY A 179 15.33 -8.43 4.22
N PHE A 180 15.80 -7.52 3.38
CA PHE A 180 16.57 -7.84 2.17
C PHE A 180 18.08 -7.67 2.32
N THR A 181 18.56 -6.95 3.33
CA THR A 181 20.00 -6.81 3.55
C THR A 181 20.65 -8.15 3.89
N ARG A 182 21.89 -8.34 3.40
CA ARG A 182 22.76 -9.48 3.75
C ARG A 182 23.90 -9.07 4.70
N LYS A 183 23.90 -7.82 5.17
CA LYS A 183 24.93 -7.25 6.05
C LYS A 183 24.34 -6.92 7.42
N GLN A 184 24.97 -7.43 8.47
CA GLN A 184 24.52 -7.27 9.85
C GLN A 184 24.47 -5.80 10.29
N ASP A 185 25.48 -5.01 9.93
CA ASP A 185 25.56 -3.59 10.29
C ASP A 185 24.46 -2.75 9.61
N THR A 186 24.13 -3.05 8.35
CA THR A 186 22.98 -2.43 7.66
C THR A 186 21.67 -2.85 8.32
N TYR A 187 21.52 -4.12 8.69
CA TYR A 187 20.34 -4.59 9.42
C TYR A 187 20.17 -3.86 10.75
N GLU A 188 21.20 -3.78 11.57
CA GLU A 188 21.15 -3.14 12.89
C GLU A 188 20.81 -1.65 12.79
N ARG A 189 21.39 -0.92 11.83
CA ARG A 189 21.04 0.49 11.59
C ARG A 189 19.59 0.67 11.14
N ALA A 190 19.12 -0.15 10.21
CA ALA A 190 17.74 -0.08 9.72
C ALA A 190 16.73 -0.48 10.81
N HIS A 191 17.07 -1.50 11.60
CA HIS A 191 16.27 -1.96 12.73
C HIS A 191 16.17 -0.88 13.82
N ALA A 192 17.29 -0.23 14.18
CA ALA A 192 17.28 0.89 15.12
C ALA A 192 16.43 2.06 14.60
N ALA A 193 16.67 2.52 13.37
CA ALA A 193 15.91 3.62 12.77
C ALA A 193 14.41 3.34 12.67
N LEU A 194 14.02 2.10 12.34
CA LEU A 194 12.63 1.66 12.32
C LEU A 194 11.96 1.85 13.68
N PHE A 195 12.58 1.32 14.73
CA PHE A 195 11.98 1.33 16.06
C PHE A 195 12.05 2.71 16.73
N ASP A 196 13.10 3.50 16.49
CA ASP A 196 13.16 4.91 16.90
C ASP A 196 12.01 5.70 16.26
N ARG A 197 11.71 5.44 14.98
CA ARG A 197 10.58 6.09 14.31
C ARG A 197 9.22 5.62 14.84
N LEU A 198 9.05 4.33 15.12
CA LEU A 198 7.82 3.80 15.72
C LEU A 198 7.59 4.36 17.13
N ASP A 199 8.64 4.59 17.91
CA ASP A 199 8.54 5.25 19.22
C ASP A 199 8.11 6.71 19.07
N ALA A 200 8.75 7.47 18.17
CA ALA A 200 8.36 8.86 17.90
C ALA A 200 6.90 8.99 17.39
N LEU A 201 6.45 8.05 16.55
CA LEU A 201 5.06 7.99 16.10
C LEU A 201 4.11 7.61 17.24
N SER A 202 4.54 6.72 18.16
CA SER A 202 3.76 6.37 19.35
C SER A 202 3.57 7.57 20.27
N GLU A 203 4.64 8.34 20.54
CA GLU A 203 4.57 9.57 21.34
C GLU A 203 3.62 10.60 20.72
N ARG A 204 3.71 10.79 19.40
CA ARG A 204 2.80 11.69 18.66
C ARG A 204 1.33 11.25 18.81
N LEU A 205 1.08 9.97 18.56
CA LEU A 205 -0.27 9.39 18.55
C LEU A 205 -0.85 9.14 19.96
N GLU A 206 -0.10 9.39 21.03
CA GLU A 206 -0.61 9.31 22.40
C GLU A 206 -1.69 10.37 22.64
N ASN A 207 -1.48 11.58 22.10
CA ASN A 207 -2.35 12.74 22.32
C ASN A 207 -3.13 13.18 21.06
N GLN A 208 -2.91 12.52 19.92
CA GLN A 208 -3.55 12.85 18.64
C GLN A 208 -4.16 11.60 18.02
N ARG A 209 -5.44 11.65 17.59
CA ARG A 209 -6.13 10.50 16.99
C ARG A 209 -5.51 10.04 15.67
N TYR A 210 -5.13 10.98 14.83
CA TYR A 210 -4.53 10.75 13.52
C TYR A 210 -3.18 11.45 13.40
N LEU A 211 -2.44 11.13 12.34
CA LEU A 211 -1.09 11.65 12.16
C LEU A 211 -1.04 13.15 11.91
N VAL A 212 -2.02 13.75 11.24
CA VAL A 212 -2.06 15.19 10.95
C VAL A 212 -3.48 15.71 11.13
N GLY A 213 -3.63 16.73 11.97
CA GLY A 213 -4.94 17.33 12.26
C GLY A 213 -5.92 16.38 12.93
N ASP A 214 -7.21 16.56 12.63
CA ASP A 214 -8.34 15.90 13.28
C ASP A 214 -8.99 14.78 12.42
N SER A 215 -8.47 14.50 11.22
CA SER A 215 -9.08 13.56 10.26
C SER A 215 -8.04 12.65 9.59
N ILE A 216 -8.50 11.58 8.95
CA ILE A 216 -7.64 10.66 8.22
C ILE A 216 -7.09 11.34 6.97
N THR A 217 -5.77 11.23 6.76
CA THR A 217 -5.07 11.74 5.58
C THR A 217 -4.30 10.66 4.84
N VAL A 218 -3.71 10.99 3.69
CA VAL A 218 -2.77 10.10 2.99
C VAL A 218 -1.55 9.70 3.85
N ALA A 219 -1.20 10.46 4.90
CA ALA A 219 -0.15 10.07 5.86
C ALA A 219 -0.59 8.85 6.68
N ASP A 220 -1.83 8.84 7.18
CA ASP A 220 -2.39 7.72 7.94
C ASP A 220 -2.46 6.45 7.08
N ILE A 221 -2.94 6.59 5.85
CA ILE A 221 -2.95 5.49 4.86
C ILE A 221 -1.53 4.95 4.64
N SER A 222 -0.54 5.85 4.53
CA SER A 222 0.86 5.46 4.28
C SER A 222 1.49 4.71 5.44
N LEU A 223 1.17 5.05 6.68
CA LEU A 223 1.62 4.30 7.87
C LEU A 223 0.86 2.98 8.02
N PHE A 224 -0.47 3.02 7.91
CA PHE A 224 -1.36 1.88 8.13
C PHE A 224 -0.98 0.66 7.30
N VAL A 225 -0.69 0.85 6.00
CA VAL A 225 -0.36 -0.28 5.11
C VAL A 225 0.90 -1.04 5.54
N THR A 226 1.79 -0.41 6.31
CA THR A 226 2.92 -1.09 6.96
C THR A 226 2.51 -1.75 8.27
N LEU A 227 1.78 -1.05 9.14
CA LEU A 227 1.35 -1.59 10.43
C LEU A 227 0.50 -2.87 10.26
N VAL A 228 -0.45 -2.87 9.33
CA VAL A 228 -1.31 -4.04 9.10
C VAL A 228 -0.56 -5.29 8.63
N ARG A 229 0.64 -5.14 8.07
CA ARG A 229 1.52 -6.24 7.65
C ARG A 229 2.58 -6.61 8.68
N PHE A 230 2.68 -5.86 9.78
CA PHE A 230 3.80 -5.93 10.70
C PHE A 230 3.89 -7.31 11.38
N ASP A 231 2.84 -7.72 12.10
CA ASP A 231 2.86 -9.01 12.81
C ASP A 231 2.68 -10.20 11.87
N ALA A 232 1.94 -10.03 10.77
CA ALA A 232 1.69 -11.07 9.79
C ALA A 232 2.93 -11.41 8.94
N VAL A 233 3.85 -10.46 8.76
CA VAL A 233 5.01 -10.59 7.87
C VAL A 233 6.26 -10.00 8.49
N TYR A 234 6.32 -8.67 8.69
CA TYR A 234 7.60 -7.98 8.89
C TYR A 234 8.33 -8.38 10.18
N HIS A 235 7.58 -8.63 11.25
CA HIS A 235 8.11 -9.08 12.53
C HIS A 235 8.93 -10.38 12.37
N GLY A 236 8.36 -11.38 11.70
CA GLY A 236 9.02 -12.68 11.47
C GLY A 236 9.90 -12.70 10.23
N HIS A 237 9.29 -12.52 9.06
CA HIS A 237 9.93 -12.66 7.74
C HIS A 237 11.09 -11.67 7.54
N PHE A 238 10.89 -10.41 7.95
CA PHE A 238 11.91 -9.36 7.83
C PHE A 238 12.67 -9.09 9.14
N LYS A 239 12.44 -9.89 10.17
CA LYS A 239 13.12 -9.82 11.47
C LYS A 239 12.97 -8.44 12.15
N CYS A 240 11.90 -7.71 11.89
CA CYS A 240 11.62 -6.44 12.57
C CYS A 240 11.04 -6.73 13.97
N ASN A 241 11.85 -7.25 14.89
CA ASN A 241 11.35 -8.07 16.00
C ASN A 241 11.70 -7.56 17.41
N ARG A 242 11.86 -6.24 17.62
CA ARG A 242 11.94 -5.68 18.98
C ARG A 242 10.65 -5.96 19.77
N ASN A 243 9.51 -5.71 19.13
CA ASN A 243 8.16 -5.91 19.66
C ASN A 243 7.22 -6.28 18.52
N LYS A 244 6.17 -7.04 18.82
CA LYS A 244 5.00 -7.13 17.92
C LYS A 244 4.24 -5.80 17.90
N LEU A 245 3.46 -5.56 16.86
CA LEU A 245 2.52 -4.44 16.82
C LEU A 245 1.55 -4.52 17.99
N THR A 246 1.01 -5.70 18.31
CA THR A 246 0.11 -5.90 19.45
C THR A 246 0.71 -5.53 20.81
N GLU A 247 2.03 -5.39 20.90
CA GLU A 247 2.78 -5.05 22.12
C GLU A 247 3.16 -3.56 22.18
N MET A 248 2.79 -2.77 21.17
CA MET A 248 2.97 -1.31 21.10
C MET A 248 1.61 -0.62 21.30
N PRO A 249 1.20 -0.29 22.54
CA PRO A 249 -0.22 -0.05 22.87
C PRO A 249 -0.87 1.08 22.06
N VAL A 250 -0.16 2.20 21.89
CA VAL A 250 -0.67 3.37 21.15
C VAL A 250 -0.80 3.07 19.67
N LEU A 251 0.25 2.51 19.06
CA LEU A 251 0.25 2.12 17.64
C LEU A 251 -0.76 1.01 17.36
N TRP A 252 -0.95 0.08 18.28
CA TRP A 252 -1.93 -0.99 18.13
C TRP A 252 -3.37 -0.47 18.22
N ALA A 253 -3.65 0.45 19.13
CA ALA A 253 -4.93 1.14 19.18
C ALA A 253 -5.17 1.96 17.90
N TYR A 254 -4.14 2.67 17.42
CA TYR A 254 -4.20 3.44 16.17
C TYR A 254 -4.46 2.57 14.94
N ALA A 255 -3.72 1.47 14.80
CA ALA A 255 -3.89 0.55 13.69
C ALA A 255 -5.30 -0.06 13.68
N ARG A 256 -5.85 -0.43 14.86
CA ARG A 256 -7.22 -0.95 14.96
C ARG A 256 -8.29 0.08 14.67
N ASP A 257 -8.12 1.33 15.11
CA ASP A 257 -9.02 2.46 14.76
C ASP A 257 -9.13 2.60 13.24
N LEU A 258 -7.99 2.61 12.55
CA LEU A 258 -7.98 2.64 11.08
C LEU A 258 -8.54 1.36 10.46
N PHE A 259 -8.16 0.18 10.94
CA PHE A 259 -8.65 -1.09 10.41
C PHE A 259 -10.17 -1.20 10.51
N GLN A 260 -10.76 -0.77 11.62
CA GLN A 260 -12.22 -0.80 11.85
C GLN A 260 -12.96 0.36 11.14
N THR A 261 -12.25 1.34 10.59
CA THR A 261 -12.85 2.41 9.80
C THR A 261 -13.31 1.88 8.43
N PRO A 262 -14.60 2.07 8.04
CA PRO A 262 -15.11 1.63 6.75
C PRO A 262 -14.28 2.18 5.59
N GLY A 263 -13.96 1.32 4.62
CA GLY A 263 -13.10 1.63 3.48
C GLY A 263 -11.59 1.42 3.70
N ILE A 264 -11.18 1.00 4.90
CA ILE A 264 -9.77 0.71 5.21
C ILE A 264 -9.55 -0.78 5.42
N GLY A 265 -10.06 -1.38 6.51
CA GLY A 265 -9.86 -2.80 6.80
C GLY A 265 -10.50 -3.73 5.77
N ASP A 266 -11.60 -3.30 5.15
CA ASP A 266 -12.27 -4.03 4.06
C ASP A 266 -11.43 -4.14 2.77
N THR A 267 -10.31 -3.41 2.70
CA THR A 267 -9.35 -3.52 1.59
C THR A 267 -8.26 -4.57 1.82
N ILE A 268 -8.15 -5.10 3.05
CA ILE A 268 -7.05 -5.95 3.49
C ILE A 268 -7.37 -7.42 3.22
N ASP A 269 -6.37 -8.17 2.77
CA ASP A 269 -6.45 -9.63 2.61
C ASP A 269 -5.18 -10.25 3.19
N PHE A 270 -5.31 -10.85 4.37
CA PHE A 270 -4.18 -11.46 5.08
C PHE A 270 -3.67 -12.74 4.39
N ASP A 271 -4.49 -13.46 3.63
CA ASP A 271 -4.03 -14.62 2.84
C ASP A 271 -3.11 -14.16 1.71
N HIS A 272 -3.56 -13.17 0.92
CA HIS A 272 -2.75 -12.58 -0.14
C HIS A 272 -1.45 -12.02 0.40
N ILE A 273 -1.51 -11.24 1.49
CA ILE A 273 -0.34 -10.70 2.17
C ILE A 273 0.63 -11.83 2.51
N LYS A 274 0.21 -12.84 3.27
CA LYS A 274 1.13 -13.87 3.76
C LYS A 274 1.69 -14.71 2.61
N ARG A 275 0.86 -15.18 1.69
CA ARG A 275 1.30 -16.00 0.55
C ARG A 275 2.31 -15.27 -0.32
N HIS A 276 2.09 -13.99 -0.59
CA HIS A 276 3.03 -13.20 -1.37
C HIS A 276 4.42 -13.19 -0.73
N TYR A 277 4.52 -12.73 0.53
CA TYR A 277 5.82 -12.55 1.15
C TYR A 277 6.55 -13.86 1.42
N TYR A 278 5.84 -14.89 1.89
CA TYR A 278 6.47 -16.15 2.30
C TYR A 278 6.76 -17.09 1.13
N VAL A 279 6.02 -17.01 0.02
CA VAL A 279 6.24 -17.88 -1.16
C VAL A 279 7.18 -17.23 -2.18
N VAL A 280 7.05 -15.92 -2.45
CA VAL A 280 7.82 -15.24 -3.51
C VAL A 280 9.26 -14.96 -3.07
N HIS A 281 9.49 -14.62 -1.80
CA HIS A 281 10.84 -14.26 -1.32
C HIS A 281 11.67 -15.50 -0.94
N GLU A 282 11.93 -16.38 -1.89
CA GLU A 282 12.70 -17.62 -1.71
C GLU A 282 14.11 -17.39 -1.14
N GLN A 283 14.71 -16.25 -1.47
CA GLN A 283 16.00 -15.83 -0.94
C GLN A 283 16.00 -15.55 0.57
N ILE A 284 14.83 -15.29 1.16
CA ILE A 284 14.62 -15.12 2.61
C ILE A 284 14.04 -16.41 3.22
N ASN A 285 13.05 -17.01 2.54
CA ASN A 285 12.36 -18.22 2.97
C ASN A 285 12.41 -19.32 1.90
N PRO A 286 13.52 -20.09 1.80
CA PRO A 286 13.65 -21.14 0.78
C PRO A 286 12.61 -22.25 0.90
N SER A 287 12.06 -22.47 2.09
CA SER A 287 11.04 -23.49 2.33
C SER A 287 9.68 -23.16 1.70
N ARG A 288 9.43 -21.88 1.38
CA ARG A 288 8.14 -21.33 0.95
C ARG A 288 6.96 -21.64 1.89
N ILE A 289 7.23 -22.08 3.11
CA ILE A 289 6.20 -22.34 4.12
C ILE A 289 5.61 -21.00 4.58
N VAL A 290 4.28 -20.92 4.57
CA VAL A 290 3.52 -19.78 5.07
C VAL A 290 3.12 -20.06 6.53
N PRO A 291 3.47 -19.20 7.50
CA PRO A 291 3.05 -19.38 8.89
C PRO A 291 1.53 -19.41 9.04
N ALA A 292 1.01 -20.25 9.93
CA ALA A 292 -0.44 -20.32 10.18
C ALA A 292 -0.95 -19.06 10.91
N GLY A 293 -0.20 -18.54 11.89
CA GLY A 293 -0.54 -17.32 12.62
C GLY A 293 -0.28 -16.01 11.86
N PRO A 294 -0.38 -14.86 12.56
CA PRO A 294 -0.93 -14.70 13.91
C PRO A 294 -2.45 -14.95 13.94
N ASP A 295 -3.01 -15.07 15.14
CA ASP A 295 -4.46 -14.91 15.32
C ASP A 295 -4.83 -13.47 15.00
N LEU A 296 -5.85 -13.29 14.15
CA LEU A 296 -6.28 -11.99 13.64
C LEU A 296 -7.45 -11.41 14.43
N SER A 297 -8.06 -12.17 15.35
CA SER A 297 -9.23 -11.75 16.14
C SER A 297 -9.03 -10.44 16.89
N GLY A 298 -7.78 -10.13 17.27
CA GLY A 298 -7.41 -8.87 17.93
C GLY A 298 -7.72 -7.62 17.11
N TRP A 299 -7.79 -7.70 15.78
CA TRP A 299 -8.10 -6.55 14.92
C TRP A 299 -9.50 -6.00 15.13
N ALA A 300 -10.46 -6.83 15.56
CA ALA A 300 -11.83 -6.44 15.86
C ALA A 300 -12.04 -5.95 17.31
N ALA A 301 -11.02 -6.03 18.16
CA ALA A 301 -11.14 -5.62 19.56
C ALA A 301 -11.26 -4.09 19.70
N PRO A 302 -12.03 -3.58 20.68
CA PRO A 302 -12.17 -2.13 20.92
C PRO A 302 -10.82 -1.44 21.12
N HIS A 303 -10.64 -0.29 20.48
CA HIS A 303 -9.37 0.46 20.50
C HIS A 303 -9.39 1.70 21.41
N GLY A 304 -10.56 2.24 21.76
CA GLY A 304 -10.70 3.35 22.71
C GLY A 304 -10.23 4.72 22.19
N ARG A 305 -9.96 4.83 20.88
CA ARG A 305 -9.40 6.06 20.28
C ARG A 305 -10.45 7.14 20.05
N GLU A 306 -11.72 6.79 20.10
CA GLU A 306 -12.85 7.71 20.12
C GLU A 306 -12.86 8.65 21.35
N ALA A 307 -12.09 8.32 22.41
CA ALA A 307 -11.88 9.22 23.54
C ALA A 307 -11.00 10.42 23.20
N LEU A 308 -10.22 10.35 22.11
CA LEU A 308 -9.42 11.46 21.59
C LEU A 308 -10.22 12.27 20.58
N LYS A 309 -9.90 13.55 20.46
CA LYS A 309 -10.50 14.42 19.44
C LYS A 309 -10.16 13.92 18.04
N GLY A 310 -11.12 14.07 17.13
CA GLY A 310 -10.95 13.76 15.71
C GLY A 310 -12.21 13.16 15.10
N THR A 311 -12.51 13.58 13.88
CA THR A 311 -13.56 13.01 13.03
C THR A 311 -12.89 12.31 11.85
N PRO A 312 -12.98 10.97 11.71
CA PRO A 312 -12.22 10.23 10.71
C PRO A 312 -12.39 10.78 9.28
N PHE A 313 -13.60 11.25 8.96
CA PHE A 313 -13.97 11.75 7.64
C PHE A 313 -14.11 13.28 7.57
N GLY A 314 -13.68 14.03 8.60
CA GLY A 314 -13.85 15.49 8.64
C GLY A 314 -15.32 15.88 8.66
N HIS A 315 -15.74 16.65 7.65
CA HIS A 315 -17.15 17.00 7.37
C HIS A 315 -17.88 15.99 6.47
N GLY A 316 -17.17 14.94 6.02
CA GLY A 316 -17.70 13.88 5.18
C GLY A 316 -18.36 12.74 5.97
N THR A 317 -18.58 11.63 5.29
CA THR A 317 -19.25 10.43 5.80
C THR A 317 -18.41 9.18 5.51
N PRO A 318 -18.57 8.09 6.28
CA PRO A 318 -17.99 6.80 5.92
C PRO A 318 -18.54 6.29 4.59
N PRO A 319 -17.73 5.62 3.74
CA PRO A 319 -18.26 4.96 2.56
C PRO A 319 -19.20 3.80 2.94
N GLY A 320 -20.12 3.44 2.04
CA GLY A 320 -20.91 2.20 2.14
C GLY A 320 -20.03 0.95 2.04
N PRO A 321 -20.59 -0.28 2.11
CA PRO A 321 -19.81 -1.51 1.94
C PRO A 321 -19.13 -1.58 0.55
N PRO A 322 -18.02 -2.35 0.40
CA PRO A 322 -17.36 -2.50 -0.89
C PRO A 322 -18.28 -3.20 -1.91
N PRO A 323 -18.06 -3.01 -3.22
CA PRO A 323 -18.68 -3.85 -4.24
C PRO A 323 -18.42 -5.34 -3.98
N GLU A 324 -19.36 -6.20 -4.34
CA GLU A 324 -19.25 -7.66 -4.10
C GLU A 324 -17.97 -8.25 -4.71
N SER A 325 -17.63 -7.83 -5.94
CA SER A 325 -16.41 -8.24 -6.65
C SER A 325 -15.10 -7.76 -5.99
N GLU A 326 -15.18 -6.82 -5.06
CA GLU A 326 -14.03 -6.24 -4.36
C GLU A 326 -13.98 -6.56 -2.87
N THR A 327 -14.96 -7.32 -2.39
CA THR A 327 -15.03 -7.73 -0.99
C THR A 327 -13.90 -8.72 -0.70
N ALA A 328 -13.02 -8.36 0.24
CA ALA A 328 -12.01 -9.29 0.72
C ALA A 328 -12.68 -10.47 1.46
N PRO A 329 -12.10 -11.68 1.42
CA PRO A 329 -12.60 -12.80 2.21
C PRO A 329 -12.79 -12.43 3.68
N ALA A 330 -13.81 -12.99 4.33
CA ALA A 330 -14.03 -12.77 5.76
C ALA A 330 -12.77 -13.15 6.54
N GLN A 331 -12.30 -12.23 7.38
CA GLN A 331 -11.02 -12.37 8.06
C GLN A 331 -11.12 -13.08 9.41
N PHE A 332 -12.32 -13.11 10.02
CA PHE A 332 -12.67 -13.73 11.30
C PHE A 332 -14.18 -13.93 11.42
#